data_AF-A0A917WXL5-F1
#
_entry.id   AF-A0A917WXL5-F1
#
_cell.length_a   1.000
_cell.length_b   1.000
_cell.length_c   1.000
_cell.angle_alpha   90.00
_cell.angle_beta   90.00
_cell.angle_gamma   90.00
#
_symmetry.space_group_name_H-M   'P 1'
#
loop_
_entity.id
_entity.type
_entity.pdbx_description
1 polymer ?
#
loop_
_entity_poly.entity_id
_entity_poly.type
_entity_poly.pdbx_seq_one_letter_code
_entity_poly.pdbx_strand_id
1 'polypeptide(L)'
;MLAGGLVAGSLVAGAAGLTVAASAADRDQPAPPPSGQALVETDVLGADRAPEGKREQAPGWDRDEDGDQATDPESARNGRPPSRAAVQVPCDSARLIAALVQANAKGGATLRLAQGCTYRLTHAFRQVDEYDGGIRDAREAADAAETPGDAEAPPTNPADDTAGLPVIYHGITIEGSGATIARAAGAKNFRFFTVRDGGELTLRELTLRNGRSAADGGSVHIVHGATAVLERVTVADSTSLSAEGGGGGIFNDGNLQITDSTLVGNRAAGTQGKGGGLLNGGVMVMHRTEFRHNNANSYGGGLANYRAAGDVYSSTFVQNTAEQGGGLASFSARTKVVDSLVAENSAQIGGGLANSDAVLVLRQLTVRDNLAAVSGGGISTVQGLLPMDDSVVSGNTTRGRGGGIYAEKSNLLVRTSDVTGNAAVGRQSRGAGLFVAAGSAKLYDSRVTGNRATVKGGGIHAERAQVHIDEESVVIENDPTNCLGSKVPISHCFR
;
A
#
# COMPACT_ATOMS: atom_id res chain seq x y z
N MET A 1 43.47 12.43 37.18
CA MET A 1 42.71 11.45 37.99
C MET A 1 41.75 10.70 37.06
N LEU A 2 41.52 9.39 37.27
CA LEU A 2 40.37 8.55 36.82
C LEU A 2 39.89 8.70 35.34
N ALA A 3 40.05 7.72 34.44
CA ALA A 3 39.40 6.39 34.32
C ALA A 3 37.91 6.46 33.84
N GLY A 4 37.35 5.59 32.97
CA GLY A 4 37.84 4.44 32.16
C GLY A 4 37.48 4.59 30.65
N GLY A 5 37.64 3.62 29.72
CA GLY A 5 37.05 2.26 29.65
C GLY A 5 35.66 2.30 28.94
N LEU A 6 35.28 1.50 27.93
CA LEU A 6 35.80 0.23 27.37
C LEU A 6 35.42 0.06 25.86
N VAL A 7 36.34 -0.52 25.08
CA VAL A 7 36.19 -1.68 24.13
C VAL A 7 35.32 -1.61 22.85
N ALA A 8 35.74 -2.41 21.86
CA ALA A 8 35.40 -2.36 20.44
C ALA A 8 34.20 -3.22 19.99
N GLY A 9 33.51 -2.76 18.94
CA GLY A 9 33.67 -3.35 17.60
C GLY A 9 32.78 -4.51 17.18
N SER A 10 32.22 -4.41 15.97
CA SER A 10 31.72 -5.53 15.15
C SER A 10 31.76 -5.13 13.67
N LEU A 11 32.27 -6.00 12.80
CA LEU A 11 32.35 -5.74 11.36
C LEU A 11 31.03 -6.10 10.68
N VAL A 12 30.50 -5.22 9.82
CA VAL A 12 29.51 -5.60 8.82
C VAL A 12 30.25 -6.12 7.59
N ALA A 13 30.25 -7.45 7.40
CA ALA A 13 30.83 -8.05 6.21
C ALA A 13 29.94 -7.80 4.98
N GLY A 14 30.51 -7.25 3.92
CA GLY A 14 29.76 -6.92 2.70
C GLY A 14 29.30 -8.16 1.91
N ALA A 15 28.05 -8.16 1.47
CA ALA A 15 27.60 -9.06 0.41
C ALA A 15 28.10 -8.53 -0.93
N ALA A 16 28.89 -9.32 -1.65
CA ALA A 16 29.48 -8.90 -2.93
C ALA A 16 28.41 -8.81 -4.03
N GLY A 17 28.36 -7.68 -4.73
CA GLY A 17 27.56 -7.54 -5.94
C GLY A 17 28.14 -8.37 -7.08
N LEU A 18 27.38 -9.31 -7.65
CA LEU A 18 27.78 -10.01 -8.87
C LEU A 18 27.52 -9.12 -10.09
N THR A 19 28.57 -8.45 -10.55
CA THR A 19 28.61 -7.83 -11.89
C THR A 19 28.60 -8.92 -12.96
N VAL A 20 27.43 -9.22 -13.52
CA VAL A 20 27.32 -10.05 -14.73
C VAL A 20 27.75 -9.20 -15.93
N ALA A 21 28.87 -9.57 -16.56
CA ALA A 21 29.35 -8.91 -17.77
C ALA A 21 28.39 -9.16 -18.94
N ALA A 22 28.07 -8.12 -19.70
CA ALA A 22 27.24 -8.23 -20.89
C ALA A 22 28.04 -8.79 -22.08
N SER A 23 27.68 -10.00 -22.52
CA SER A 23 28.08 -10.56 -23.82
C SER A 23 26.88 -10.53 -24.78
N ALA A 24 27.04 -9.92 -25.96
CA ALA A 24 25.98 -9.80 -26.96
C ALA A 24 25.89 -11.02 -27.91
N ALA A 25 24.74 -11.15 -28.58
CA ALA A 25 24.31 -12.30 -29.40
C ALA A 25 24.08 -13.60 -28.57
N ASP A 26 23.03 -14.38 -28.80
CA ASP A 26 22.38 -14.65 -30.09
C ASP A 26 20.89 -14.23 -30.19
N ARG A 27 20.31 -14.31 -31.39
CA ARG A 27 18.89 -14.08 -31.67
C ARG A 27 18.21 -15.37 -32.16
N ASP A 28 17.41 -15.97 -31.29
CA ASP A 28 16.31 -16.81 -31.75
C ASP A 28 15.09 -16.69 -30.80
N GLN A 29 13.90 -16.50 -31.37
CA GLN A 29 12.64 -16.33 -30.62
C GLN A 29 11.52 -17.11 -31.32
N PRO A 30 10.98 -18.19 -30.71
CA PRO A 30 9.75 -18.80 -31.19
C PRO A 30 8.56 -17.86 -30.93
N ALA A 31 7.64 -17.78 -31.90
CA ALA A 31 6.49 -16.89 -31.87
C ALA A 31 5.45 -17.27 -30.78
N PRO A 32 4.68 -16.31 -30.26
CA PRO A 32 3.59 -16.59 -29.32
C PRO A 32 2.42 -17.32 -30.01
N PRO A 33 1.69 -18.20 -29.30
CA PRO A 33 0.47 -18.82 -29.82
C PRO A 33 -0.68 -17.80 -29.95
N PRO A 34 -1.65 -18.02 -30.86
CA PRO A 34 -2.75 -17.09 -31.09
C PRO A 34 -3.75 -17.06 -29.92
N SER A 35 -4.36 -15.89 -29.71
CA SER A 35 -5.38 -15.66 -28.69
C SER A 35 -6.70 -16.38 -29.02
N GLY A 36 -7.10 -17.30 -28.15
CA GLY A 36 -8.43 -17.92 -28.19
C GLY A 36 -9.54 -16.91 -27.86
N GLN A 37 -10.67 -17.01 -28.56
CA GLN A 37 -11.83 -16.14 -28.33
C GLN A 37 -12.59 -16.58 -27.07
N ALA A 38 -12.88 -15.65 -26.17
CA ALA A 38 -13.86 -15.87 -25.12
C ALA A 38 -15.27 -15.73 -25.72
N LEU A 39 -16.05 -16.83 -25.72
CA LEU A 39 -17.47 -16.76 -26.04
C LEU A 39 -18.24 -16.20 -24.85
N VAL A 40 -19.22 -15.35 -25.15
CA VAL A 40 -20.19 -14.84 -24.18
C VAL A 40 -21.43 -15.72 -24.27
N GLU A 41 -21.83 -16.31 -23.15
CA GLU A 41 -23.19 -16.78 -22.94
C GLU A 41 -23.80 -16.09 -21.72
N THR A 42 -25.06 -15.72 -21.86
CA THR A 42 -25.89 -15.09 -20.84
C THR A 42 -27.12 -15.96 -20.61
N ASP A 43 -27.43 -16.27 -19.35
CA ASP A 43 -28.78 -16.21 -18.77
C ASP A 43 -28.65 -16.50 -17.26
N VAL A 44 -29.31 -15.87 -16.28
CA VAL A 44 -30.57 -15.10 -16.13
C VAL A 44 -31.51 -15.84 -15.16
N LEU A 45 -31.65 -15.23 -13.97
CA LEU A 45 -32.68 -15.42 -12.93
C LEU A 45 -32.77 -16.77 -12.19
N GLY A 46 -32.77 -16.64 -10.86
CA GLY A 46 -32.99 -17.73 -9.89
C GLY A 46 -33.03 -17.17 -8.47
N ALA A 47 -34.03 -16.35 -8.16
CA ALA A 47 -34.16 -15.72 -6.85
C ALA A 47 -34.97 -16.59 -5.88
N ASP A 48 -34.48 -16.80 -4.66
CA ASP A 48 -35.32 -17.30 -3.57
C ASP A 48 -34.96 -16.70 -2.20
N ARG A 49 -35.91 -16.82 -1.27
CA ARG A 49 -36.11 -15.92 -0.13
C ARG A 49 -35.20 -16.18 1.08
N ALA A 50 -34.74 -15.10 1.71
CA ALA A 50 -34.31 -15.12 3.11
C ALA A 50 -35.50 -14.71 4.04
N PRO A 51 -35.71 -15.39 5.18
CA PRO A 51 -36.77 -15.03 6.15
C PRO A 51 -36.29 -13.97 7.15
N GLU A 52 -37.23 -13.14 7.64
CA GLU A 52 -36.92 -12.02 8.56
C GLU A 52 -36.69 -12.48 10.01
N GLY A 53 -35.55 -12.07 10.59
CA GLY A 53 -35.23 -12.24 12.01
C GLY A 53 -35.69 -11.03 12.84
N LYS A 54 -36.62 -11.26 13.77
CA LYS A 54 -37.30 -10.22 14.58
C LYS A 54 -36.32 -9.29 15.31
N ARG A 55 -36.66 -7.99 15.34
CA ARG A 55 -36.15 -7.04 16.35
C ARG A 55 -36.87 -7.29 17.67
N GLU A 56 -36.12 -7.42 18.76
CA GLU A 56 -36.67 -7.34 20.12
C GLU A 56 -36.55 -5.90 20.64
N GLN A 57 -37.60 -5.42 21.30
CA GLN A 57 -37.62 -4.13 22.00
C GLN A 57 -37.73 -4.39 23.50
N ALA A 58 -36.87 -3.73 24.29
CA ALA A 58 -36.99 -3.67 25.74
C ALA A 58 -37.93 -2.50 26.13
N PRO A 59 -38.67 -2.60 27.26
CA PRO A 59 -39.83 -1.74 27.51
C PRO A 59 -39.47 -0.34 28.03
N GLY A 60 -40.33 0.63 27.72
CA GLY A 60 -40.29 1.97 28.30
C GLY A 60 -40.83 2.02 29.74
N TRP A 61 -40.67 3.18 30.36
CA TRP A 61 -41.26 3.53 31.65
C TRP A 61 -42.05 4.82 31.46
N ASP A 62 -43.37 4.75 31.62
CA ASP A 62 -44.24 5.94 31.70
C ASP A 62 -44.13 6.61 33.08
N ARG A 63 -44.73 7.79 33.19
CA ARG A 63 -44.90 8.70 34.36
C ARG A 63 -43.91 9.86 34.47
N ASP A 64 -44.36 11.09 34.75
CA ASP A 64 -45.74 11.63 34.87
C ASP A 64 -45.82 13.00 34.19
N GLU A 65 -47.05 13.43 33.86
CA GLU A 65 -47.32 14.83 33.48
C GLU A 65 -47.34 15.71 34.74
N ASP A 66 -46.55 16.78 34.75
CA ASP A 66 -46.94 18.04 35.39
C ASP A 66 -46.18 19.18 34.71
N GLY A 67 -46.87 20.30 34.45
CA GLY A 67 -46.32 21.40 33.65
C GLY A 67 -46.14 22.66 34.48
N ASP A 68 -44.95 23.25 34.44
CA ASP A 68 -44.71 24.58 34.99
C ASP A 68 -43.75 25.40 34.12
N GLN A 69 -44.03 26.69 33.96
CA GLN A 69 -43.28 27.59 33.06
C GLN A 69 -42.22 28.38 33.84
N ALA A 70 -41.02 27.80 33.97
CA ALA A 70 -39.85 28.49 34.51
C ALA A 70 -38.85 28.86 33.39
N THR A 71 -38.59 30.16 33.21
CA THR A 71 -37.60 30.66 32.24
C THR A 71 -36.19 30.66 32.82
N ASP A 72 -35.37 29.68 32.46
CA ASP A 72 -33.98 29.54 32.94
C ASP A 72 -32.95 30.08 31.92
N PRO A 73 -32.17 31.14 32.24
CA PRO A 73 -31.33 31.84 31.26
C PRO A 73 -29.93 31.24 31.00
N GLU A 74 -29.69 29.94 31.26
CA GLU A 74 -28.35 29.31 31.08
C GLU A 74 -28.15 28.48 29.80
N SER A 75 -29.13 28.37 28.89
CA SER A 75 -29.02 27.53 27.67
C SER A 75 -28.03 28.03 26.59
N ALA A 76 -27.26 29.10 26.85
CA ALA A 76 -26.52 29.87 25.85
C ALA A 76 -25.04 29.49 25.66
N ARG A 77 -24.58 28.32 26.15
CA ARG A 77 -23.14 27.95 26.14
C ARG A 77 -22.74 26.64 25.46
N ASN A 78 -23.68 25.86 24.90
CA ASN A 78 -23.34 24.70 24.05
C ASN A 78 -23.31 25.05 22.55
N GLY A 79 -22.57 26.11 22.22
CA GLY A 79 -22.26 26.45 20.83
C GLY A 79 -21.26 25.46 20.23
N ARG A 80 -21.74 24.42 19.56
CA ARG A 80 -20.94 23.67 18.57
C ARG A 80 -20.35 24.71 17.61
N PRO A 81 -19.01 24.78 17.40
CA PRO A 81 -18.42 25.85 16.62
C PRO A 81 -19.05 25.86 15.22
N PRO A 82 -19.45 27.03 14.70
CA PRO A 82 -20.17 27.10 13.43
C PRO A 82 -19.31 26.49 12.33
N SER A 83 -19.83 25.47 11.66
CA SER A 83 -19.14 24.83 10.54
C SER A 83 -18.90 25.89 9.48
N ARG A 84 -17.63 26.30 9.31
CA ARG A 84 -17.23 27.25 8.26
C ARG A 84 -17.78 26.76 6.93
N ALA A 85 -18.61 27.57 6.28
CA ALA A 85 -19.26 27.17 5.04
C ALA A 85 -18.20 26.78 3.99
N ALA A 86 -18.44 25.67 3.28
CA ALA A 86 -17.50 25.16 2.31
C ALA A 86 -17.27 26.20 1.19
N VAL A 87 -16.00 26.52 0.94
CA VAL A 87 -15.60 27.47 -0.10
C VAL A 87 -15.73 26.78 -1.45
N GLN A 88 -16.69 27.20 -2.26
CA GLN A 88 -16.84 26.68 -3.62
C GLN A 88 -15.71 27.20 -4.50
N VAL A 89 -14.95 26.28 -5.10
CA VAL A 89 -13.86 26.57 -6.03
C VAL A 89 -14.42 26.44 -7.46
N PRO A 90 -14.35 27.50 -8.29
CA PRO A 90 -14.66 27.43 -9.73
C PRO A 90 -13.78 26.41 -10.46
N CYS A 91 -14.10 26.07 -11.71
CA CYS A 91 -13.30 25.15 -12.52
C CYS A 91 -12.04 25.83 -13.10
N ASP A 92 -11.13 26.25 -12.22
CA ASP A 92 -9.90 26.95 -12.56
C ASP A 92 -8.76 26.63 -11.58
N SER A 93 -7.54 26.45 -12.11
CA SER A 93 -6.36 26.06 -11.33
C SER A 93 -5.81 27.16 -10.42
N ALA A 94 -5.86 28.43 -10.83
CA ALA A 94 -5.42 29.55 -10.00
C ALA A 94 -6.40 29.79 -8.85
N ARG A 95 -7.72 29.63 -9.10
CA ARG A 95 -8.76 29.67 -8.06
C ARG A 95 -8.59 28.57 -7.01
N LEU A 96 -8.18 27.36 -7.40
CA LEU A 96 -7.83 26.29 -6.45
C LEU A 96 -6.63 26.68 -5.57
N ILE A 97 -5.57 27.22 -6.18
CA ILE A 97 -4.37 27.67 -5.47
C ILE A 97 -4.73 28.80 -4.48
N ALA A 98 -5.43 29.84 -4.93
CA ALA A 98 -5.86 30.95 -4.08
C ALA A 98 -6.75 30.51 -2.92
N ALA A 99 -7.68 29.57 -3.15
CA ALA A 99 -8.52 28.99 -2.10
C ALA A 99 -7.70 28.24 -1.03
N LEU A 100 -6.63 27.53 -1.42
CA LEU A 100 -5.72 26.84 -0.49
C LEU A 100 -4.83 27.82 0.30
N VAL A 101 -4.31 28.88 -0.33
CA VAL A 101 -3.58 29.95 0.36
C VAL A 101 -4.47 30.64 1.41
N GLN A 102 -5.70 31.00 1.02
CA GLN A 102 -6.68 31.55 1.96
C GLN A 102 -7.09 30.56 3.06
N ALA A 103 -7.14 29.26 2.78
CA ALA A 103 -7.46 28.25 3.78
C ALA A 103 -6.38 28.17 4.86
N ASN A 104 -5.10 28.11 4.47
CA ASN A 104 -3.97 28.16 5.39
C ASN A 104 -4.02 29.43 6.26
N ALA A 105 -4.07 30.62 5.65
CA ALA A 105 -4.05 31.89 6.39
C ALA A 105 -5.28 32.13 7.30
N LYS A 106 -6.33 31.31 7.20
CA LYS A 106 -7.51 31.34 8.09
C LYS A 106 -7.47 30.25 9.17
N GLY A 107 -6.43 29.43 9.23
CA GLY A 107 -6.32 28.28 10.14
C GLY A 107 -7.16 27.06 9.73
N GLY A 108 -7.34 26.84 8.42
CA GLY A 108 -8.05 25.69 7.86
C GLY A 108 -9.42 26.00 7.22
N ALA A 109 -9.85 25.17 6.26
CA ALA A 109 -11.14 25.30 5.58
C ALA A 109 -11.59 23.99 4.91
N THR A 110 -12.89 23.91 4.60
CA THR A 110 -13.42 22.96 3.61
C THR A 110 -13.52 23.67 2.26
N LEU A 111 -12.90 23.09 1.23
CA LEU A 111 -12.99 23.52 -0.16
C LEU A 111 -13.87 22.52 -0.91
N ARG A 112 -14.81 22.99 -1.73
CA ARG A 112 -15.63 22.14 -2.61
C ARG A 112 -15.28 22.45 -4.05
N LEU A 113 -14.82 21.45 -4.80
CA LEU A 113 -14.40 21.60 -6.18
C LEU A 113 -15.61 21.64 -7.13
N ALA A 114 -15.41 22.16 -8.33
CA ALA A 114 -16.40 22.10 -9.40
C ALA A 114 -16.55 20.65 -9.91
N GLN A 115 -17.79 20.15 -9.95
CA GLN A 115 -18.11 18.76 -10.27
C GLN A 115 -17.47 18.29 -11.58
N GLY A 116 -16.72 17.19 -11.55
CA GLY A 116 -16.04 16.61 -12.71
C GLY A 116 -14.93 17.46 -13.36
N CYS A 117 -14.60 18.63 -12.79
CA CYS A 117 -13.60 19.55 -13.36
C CYS A 117 -12.19 18.93 -13.41
N THR A 118 -11.36 19.32 -14.39
CA THR A 118 -9.92 19.01 -14.39
C THR A 118 -9.09 20.26 -14.07
N TYR A 119 -8.62 20.36 -12.83
CA TYR A 119 -7.67 21.35 -12.34
C TYR A 119 -6.27 20.98 -12.85
N ARG A 120 -5.88 21.55 -13.98
CA ARG A 120 -4.60 21.27 -14.63
C ARG A 120 -3.51 22.21 -14.13
N LEU A 121 -2.51 21.68 -13.44
CA LEU A 121 -1.35 22.40 -12.94
C LEU A 121 -0.20 22.30 -13.95
N THR A 122 0.44 23.42 -14.25
CA THR A 122 1.54 23.53 -15.23
C THR A 122 2.91 23.74 -14.60
N HIS A 123 2.95 24.24 -13.36
CA HIS A 123 4.16 24.58 -12.61
C HIS A 123 4.02 24.18 -11.14
N ALA A 124 5.14 24.10 -10.42
CA ALA A 124 5.13 24.02 -8.97
C ALA A 124 4.49 25.30 -8.37
N PHE A 125 3.74 25.16 -7.28
CA PHE A 125 3.33 26.30 -6.46
C PHE A 125 4.53 26.80 -5.65
N ARG A 126 4.41 28.02 -5.13
CA ARG A 126 5.46 28.70 -4.41
C ARG A 126 4.88 29.72 -3.36
N GLN A 127 5.52 30.00 -2.21
CA GLN A 127 5.11 30.95 -1.14
C GLN A 127 6.27 31.90 -0.69
N VAL A 128 6.26 33.23 -0.92
CA VAL A 128 7.47 34.10 -0.87
C VAL A 128 7.97 34.34 0.56
N ASP A 129 9.28 34.54 0.68
CA ASP A 129 10.02 34.67 1.92
C ASP A 129 9.64 35.91 2.76
N GLU A 130 8.49 35.88 3.43
CA GLU A 130 8.31 36.22 4.87
C GLU A 130 6.88 35.83 5.35
N TYR A 131 6.51 34.55 5.28
CA TYR A 131 5.20 34.08 5.76
C TYR A 131 5.20 33.78 7.27
N ASP A 132 4.82 34.77 8.08
CA ASP A 132 4.66 34.64 9.54
C ASP A 132 3.29 34.09 9.99
N GLY A 133 2.33 33.97 9.07
CA GLY A 133 0.93 33.61 9.34
C GLY A 133 -0.01 34.79 9.61
N GLY A 134 0.45 36.03 9.38
CA GLY A 134 -0.28 37.26 9.62
C GLY A 134 -1.59 37.43 8.84
N ILE A 135 -2.61 37.97 9.52
CA ILE A 135 -3.99 38.08 9.01
C ILE A 135 -4.15 39.13 7.87
N ARG A 136 -3.17 40.03 7.66
CA ARG A 136 -3.31 41.16 6.74
C ARG A 136 -3.17 40.78 5.26
N ASP A 137 -2.17 39.97 4.93
CA ASP A 137 -1.66 39.91 3.54
C ASP A 137 -2.33 38.78 2.73
N ALA A 138 -3.11 37.93 3.40
CA ALA A 138 -3.94 36.89 2.79
C ALA A 138 -5.08 37.41 1.89
N ARG A 139 -5.29 38.72 1.84
CA ARG A 139 -6.18 39.38 0.87
C ARG A 139 -5.42 39.81 -0.38
N GLU A 140 -4.28 40.46 -0.23
CA GLU A 140 -3.46 40.93 -1.35
C GLU A 140 -2.83 39.75 -2.14
N ALA A 141 -2.43 38.68 -1.43
CA ALA A 141 -2.01 37.42 -2.06
C ALA A 141 -3.15 36.67 -2.78
N ALA A 142 -4.42 36.99 -2.49
CA ALA A 142 -5.57 36.48 -3.24
C ALA A 142 -5.86 37.36 -4.46
N ASP A 143 -5.90 38.68 -4.28
CA ASP A 143 -6.15 39.65 -5.35
C ASP A 143 -5.08 39.55 -6.47
N ALA A 144 -3.80 39.37 -6.10
CA ALA A 144 -2.69 39.14 -7.04
C ALA A 144 -2.84 37.85 -7.87
N ALA A 145 -3.60 36.86 -7.39
CA ALA A 145 -3.89 35.63 -8.13
C ALA A 145 -5.03 35.79 -9.15
N GLU A 146 -5.74 36.93 -9.17
CA GLU A 146 -6.88 37.18 -10.06
C GLU A 146 -6.53 38.02 -11.30
N THR A 147 -5.43 38.79 -11.30
CA THR A 147 -4.97 39.59 -12.45
C THR A 147 -3.46 39.46 -12.74
N PRO A 148 -3.05 38.74 -13.80
CA PRO A 148 -1.64 38.47 -14.10
C PRO A 148 -0.95 39.60 -14.88
N GLY A 149 -1.04 40.84 -14.40
CA GLY A 149 -0.49 42.03 -15.06
C GLY A 149 0.65 42.68 -14.27
N ASP A 150 1.89 42.45 -14.71
CA ASP A 150 3.12 43.21 -14.40
C ASP A 150 3.45 43.55 -12.92
N ALA A 151 2.85 42.84 -11.96
CA ALA A 151 3.16 42.92 -10.53
C ALA A 151 4.25 41.90 -10.10
N GLU A 152 4.79 42.07 -8.90
CA GLU A 152 5.90 41.26 -8.37
C GLU A 152 5.55 39.78 -8.20
N ALA A 153 6.60 38.96 -8.07
CA ALA A 153 6.53 37.55 -8.41
C ALA A 153 5.53 36.75 -7.56
N PRO A 154 4.74 35.86 -8.19
CA PRO A 154 4.18 34.73 -7.47
C PRO A 154 5.35 33.85 -6.97
N PRO A 155 5.16 33.05 -5.92
CA PRO A 155 6.07 33.25 -4.78
C PRO A 155 7.29 32.25 -4.66
N THR A 156 7.74 31.74 -3.47
CA THR A 156 8.86 30.73 -3.29
C THR A 156 8.68 29.64 -2.16
N ASN A 157 8.00 28.48 -2.41
CA ASN A 157 7.75 27.37 -1.41
C ASN A 157 9.07 26.99 -0.68
N PRO A 158 9.05 26.41 0.55
CA PRO A 158 10.27 26.00 1.25
C PRO A 158 11.26 25.33 0.29
N ALA A 159 12.49 25.81 0.20
CA ALA A 159 13.29 25.72 -1.03
C ALA A 159 13.64 24.28 -1.49
N ASP A 160 13.44 23.29 -0.62
CA ASP A 160 13.56 21.85 -0.85
C ASP A 160 12.26 21.20 -1.42
N ASP A 161 11.10 21.81 -1.22
CA ASP A 161 9.78 21.28 -1.63
C ASP A 161 9.24 21.93 -2.91
N THR A 162 9.06 21.10 -3.93
CA THR A 162 8.58 21.49 -5.25
C THR A 162 7.11 21.15 -5.49
N ALA A 163 6.26 21.06 -4.46
CA ALA A 163 4.83 20.79 -4.61
C ALA A 163 4.08 21.77 -5.55
N GLY A 164 3.04 21.26 -6.24
CA GLY A 164 2.19 21.98 -7.20
C GLY A 164 1.07 22.80 -6.60
N LEU A 165 0.81 22.64 -5.30
CA LEU A 165 -0.16 23.38 -4.50
C LEU A 165 0.52 23.86 -3.20
N PRO A 166 -0.10 24.79 -2.44
CA PRO A 166 0.41 25.20 -1.13
C PRO A 166 0.63 24.01 -0.19
N VAL A 167 1.69 24.09 0.61
CA VAL A 167 1.94 23.16 1.72
C VAL A 167 0.78 23.23 2.71
N ILE A 168 0.35 22.08 3.23
CA ILE A 168 -0.78 21.97 4.17
C ILE A 168 -0.26 22.03 5.61
N TYR A 169 -0.53 23.14 6.29
CA TYR A 169 -0.13 23.40 7.70
C TYR A 169 -1.29 23.31 8.69
N HIS A 170 -2.54 23.31 8.21
CA HIS A 170 -3.76 23.32 9.01
C HIS A 170 -4.81 22.36 8.43
N GLY A 171 -5.92 22.17 9.15
CA GLY A 171 -7.03 21.33 8.71
C GLY A 171 -7.66 21.79 7.39
N ILE A 172 -7.33 21.10 6.30
CA ILE A 172 -7.85 21.35 4.96
C ILE A 172 -8.62 20.12 4.47
N THR A 173 -9.91 20.30 4.18
CA THR A 173 -10.74 19.28 3.54
C THR A 173 -11.02 19.68 2.09
N ILE A 174 -10.85 18.77 1.14
CA ILE A 174 -11.17 18.98 -0.27
C ILE A 174 -12.26 17.98 -0.68
N GLU A 175 -13.47 18.49 -0.91
CA GLU A 175 -14.60 17.75 -1.45
C GLU A 175 -14.57 17.82 -2.98
N GLY A 176 -14.12 16.74 -3.61
CA GLY A 176 -13.79 16.69 -5.02
C GLY A 176 -14.96 16.69 -5.99
N SER A 177 -16.12 16.13 -5.62
CA SER A 177 -17.27 16.00 -6.51
C SER A 177 -16.92 15.34 -7.87
N GLY A 178 -16.02 14.35 -7.86
CA GLY A 178 -15.50 13.67 -9.06
C GLY A 178 -14.44 14.46 -9.85
N ALA A 179 -13.95 15.59 -9.34
CA ALA A 179 -12.91 16.38 -10.01
C ALA A 179 -11.55 15.66 -10.08
N THR A 180 -10.71 16.12 -11.00
CA THR A 180 -9.32 15.66 -11.17
C THR A 180 -8.35 16.82 -10.96
N ILE A 181 -7.35 16.64 -10.11
CA ILE A 181 -6.15 17.48 -10.04
C ILE A 181 -5.07 16.78 -10.87
N ALA A 182 -4.62 17.41 -11.96
CA ALA A 182 -3.72 16.80 -12.93
C ALA A 182 -2.48 17.64 -13.19
N ARG A 183 -1.31 16.99 -13.21
CA ARG A 183 -0.08 17.61 -13.72
C ARG A 183 -0.10 17.59 -15.25
N ALA A 184 0.20 18.71 -15.89
CA ALA A 184 0.26 18.80 -17.35
C ALA A 184 1.40 17.95 -17.95
N ALA A 185 1.20 17.47 -19.18
CA ALA A 185 2.30 16.91 -19.97
C ALA A 185 3.35 18.00 -20.26
N GLY A 186 4.63 17.63 -20.29
CA GLY A 186 5.75 18.58 -20.46
C GLY A 186 6.06 19.48 -19.26
N ALA A 187 5.17 19.60 -18.27
CA ALA A 187 5.45 20.33 -17.03
C ALA A 187 6.65 19.73 -16.28
N LYS A 188 7.35 20.57 -15.51
CA LYS A 188 8.45 20.15 -14.62
C LYS A 188 7.97 19.09 -13.61
N ASN A 189 8.92 18.42 -12.96
CA ASN A 189 8.62 17.52 -11.84
C ASN A 189 8.03 18.35 -10.68
N PHE A 190 6.84 17.97 -10.21
CA PHE A 190 6.25 18.36 -8.93
C PHE A 190 5.24 17.31 -8.45
N ARG A 191 5.13 17.13 -7.12
CA ARG A 191 4.01 16.45 -6.46
C ARG A 191 2.80 17.39 -6.33
N PHE A 192 1.63 16.93 -5.91
CA PHE A 192 0.49 17.83 -5.65
C PHE A 192 0.54 18.42 -4.25
N PHE A 193 0.62 17.56 -3.24
CA PHE A 193 0.50 17.95 -1.83
C PHE A 193 1.73 17.55 -1.02
N THR A 194 2.15 18.44 -0.14
CA THR A 194 2.93 18.10 1.06
C THR A 194 2.11 18.50 2.28
N VAL A 195 1.98 17.59 3.24
CA VAL A 195 1.36 17.83 4.55
C VAL A 195 2.46 17.72 5.60
N ARG A 196 2.65 18.76 6.42
CA ARG A 196 3.76 18.81 7.38
C ARG A 196 3.41 19.65 8.61
N ASP A 197 4.31 19.61 9.60
CA ASP A 197 4.34 20.52 10.75
C ASP A 197 3.01 20.55 11.55
N GLY A 198 2.32 19.41 11.62
CA GLY A 198 1.02 19.23 12.29
C GLY A 198 -0.22 19.39 11.40
N GLY A 199 -0.06 19.66 10.10
CA GLY A 199 -1.17 19.80 9.15
C GLY A 199 -2.01 18.53 8.98
N GLU A 200 -3.29 18.73 8.63
CA GLU A 200 -4.27 17.67 8.42
C GLU A 200 -4.93 17.83 7.03
N LEU A 201 -4.75 16.84 6.14
CA LEU A 201 -5.33 16.87 4.79
C LEU A 201 -6.41 15.79 4.61
N THR A 202 -7.67 16.19 4.44
CA THR A 202 -8.75 15.28 4.04
C THR A 202 -9.08 15.45 2.56
N LEU A 203 -8.94 14.39 1.77
CA LEU A 203 -9.31 14.34 0.35
C LEU A 203 -10.51 13.42 0.16
N ARG A 204 -11.57 13.91 -0.48
CA ARG A 204 -12.78 13.12 -0.81
C ARG A 204 -13.09 13.17 -2.29
N GLU A 205 -13.42 12.03 -2.90
CA GLU A 205 -14.07 11.95 -4.23
C GLU A 205 -13.36 12.72 -5.35
N LEU A 206 -12.04 12.52 -5.49
CA LEU A 206 -11.21 13.15 -6.52
C LEU A 206 -10.12 12.24 -7.07
N THR A 207 -9.63 12.58 -8.26
CA THR A 207 -8.45 11.93 -8.87
C THR A 207 -7.22 12.83 -8.79
N LEU A 208 -6.09 12.31 -8.35
CA LEU A 208 -4.76 12.91 -8.48
C LEU A 208 -4.03 12.21 -9.64
N ARG A 209 -3.64 12.93 -10.69
CA ARG A 209 -3.13 12.30 -11.94
C ARG A 209 -1.83 12.88 -12.49
N ASN A 210 -0.89 12.01 -12.85
CA ASN A 210 0.43 12.34 -13.40
C ASN A 210 1.35 13.14 -12.46
N GLY A 211 1.11 13.12 -11.14
CA GLY A 211 2.01 13.74 -10.15
C GLY A 211 3.42 13.14 -10.29
N ARG A 212 4.47 13.97 -10.26
CA ARG A 212 5.82 13.51 -10.59
C ARG A 212 6.88 14.21 -9.76
N SER A 213 7.33 13.60 -8.67
CA SER A 213 8.33 14.18 -7.77
C SER A 213 9.76 13.78 -8.14
N ALA A 214 10.72 14.69 -7.90
CA ALA A 214 12.15 14.37 -7.92
C ALA A 214 12.60 13.66 -6.62
N ALA A 215 11.87 13.91 -5.53
CA ALA A 215 12.00 13.24 -4.24
C ALA A 215 10.80 12.30 -4.02
N ASP A 216 10.55 11.92 -2.78
CA ASP A 216 9.51 10.95 -2.39
C ASP A 216 8.08 11.48 -2.57
N GLY A 217 7.11 10.58 -2.69
CA GLY A 217 5.69 10.93 -2.87
C GLY A 217 5.40 11.60 -4.21
N GLY A 218 5.05 10.81 -5.23
CA GLY A 218 4.82 11.32 -6.58
C GLY A 218 3.61 12.25 -6.70
N SER A 219 2.51 11.95 -6.00
CA SER A 219 1.33 12.81 -5.86
C SER A 219 1.22 13.45 -4.47
N VAL A 220 1.48 12.70 -3.40
CA VAL A 220 1.31 13.16 -2.00
C VAL A 220 2.51 12.76 -1.16
N HIS A 221 2.98 13.68 -0.32
CA HIS A 221 3.92 13.44 0.77
C HIS A 221 3.29 13.87 2.11
N ILE A 222 3.24 12.96 3.08
CA ILE A 222 2.81 13.24 4.46
C ILE A 222 4.04 13.11 5.34
N VAL A 223 4.54 14.22 5.86
CA VAL A 223 5.74 14.28 6.71
C VAL A 223 5.43 13.76 8.10
N HIS A 224 6.45 13.30 8.84
CA HIS A 224 6.35 12.95 10.25
C HIS A 224 5.53 13.97 11.07
N GLY A 225 4.59 13.47 11.88
CA GLY A 225 3.70 14.29 12.70
C GLY A 225 2.49 14.91 11.99
N ALA A 226 2.41 14.88 10.66
CA ALA A 226 1.22 15.29 9.91
C ALA A 226 0.24 14.12 9.70
N THR A 227 -1.01 14.44 9.35
CA THR A 227 -2.07 13.45 9.10
C THR A 227 -2.74 13.66 7.74
N ALA A 228 -3.09 12.57 7.04
CA ALA A 228 -4.01 12.64 5.91
C ALA A 228 -5.07 11.54 5.91
N VAL A 229 -6.24 11.86 5.35
CA VAL A 229 -7.40 10.99 5.19
C VAL A 229 -7.83 11.02 3.73
N LEU A 230 -7.80 9.86 3.05
CA LEU A 230 -8.22 9.70 1.66
C LEU A 230 -9.47 8.81 1.60
N GLU A 231 -10.59 9.38 1.16
CA GLU A 231 -11.85 8.64 0.94
C GLU A 231 -12.29 8.73 -0.53
N ARG A 232 -12.51 7.59 -1.19
CA ARG A 232 -12.97 7.57 -2.60
C ARG A 232 -12.03 8.38 -3.52
N VAL A 233 -10.72 8.28 -3.26
CA VAL A 233 -9.67 8.98 -4.00
C VAL A 233 -8.98 8.03 -4.97
N THR A 234 -8.72 8.49 -6.20
CA THR A 234 -7.88 7.78 -7.17
C THR A 234 -6.53 8.47 -7.28
N VAL A 235 -5.42 7.77 -7.06
CA VAL A 235 -4.07 8.24 -7.37
C VAL A 235 -3.56 7.47 -8.59
N ALA A 236 -3.40 8.18 -9.71
CA ALA A 236 -3.18 7.59 -11.02
C ALA A 236 -1.90 8.10 -11.71
N ASP A 237 -1.21 7.19 -12.40
CA ASP A 237 -0.09 7.48 -13.32
C ASP A 237 1.06 8.31 -12.70
N SER A 238 1.19 8.33 -11.37
CA SER A 238 2.17 9.17 -10.67
C SER A 238 3.55 8.51 -10.58
N THR A 239 4.60 9.32 -10.41
CA THR A 239 5.98 8.83 -10.32
C THR A 239 6.77 9.51 -9.22
N SER A 240 7.46 8.74 -8.40
CA SER A 240 8.58 9.19 -7.57
C SER A 240 9.89 8.83 -8.26
N LEU A 241 10.82 9.79 -8.36
CA LEU A 241 12.17 9.60 -8.91
C LEU A 241 13.24 9.48 -7.81
N SER A 242 12.85 9.51 -6.53
CA SER A 242 13.75 9.38 -5.38
C SER A 242 14.63 8.13 -5.52
N ALA A 243 15.95 8.31 -5.49
CA ALA A 243 16.91 7.22 -5.69
C ALA A 243 16.87 6.19 -4.54
N GLU A 244 16.62 6.65 -3.32
CA GLU A 244 16.72 5.88 -2.08
C GLU A 244 15.36 5.61 -1.40
N GLY A 245 14.35 6.43 -1.68
CA GLY A 245 12.98 6.24 -1.20
C GLY A 245 11.99 5.91 -2.34
N GLY A 246 10.78 6.47 -2.32
CA GLY A 246 9.76 6.11 -3.30
C GLY A 246 8.38 6.69 -3.02
N GLY A 247 7.36 5.83 -2.92
CA GLY A 247 5.95 6.24 -2.86
C GLY A 247 5.50 6.84 -4.18
N GLY A 248 5.41 6.00 -5.23
CA GLY A 248 5.17 6.47 -6.60
C GLY A 248 3.87 7.26 -6.76
N GLY A 249 2.83 6.88 -6.02
CA GLY A 249 1.65 7.70 -5.76
C GLY A 249 1.79 8.49 -4.46
N ILE A 250 1.93 7.78 -3.33
CA ILE A 250 1.93 8.37 -1.98
C ILE A 250 3.17 7.93 -1.19
N PHE A 251 3.83 8.87 -0.50
CA PHE A 251 4.74 8.56 0.61
C PHE A 251 4.15 9.07 1.93
N ASN A 252 4.05 8.18 2.92
CA ASN A 252 3.60 8.49 4.26
C ASN A 252 4.69 8.25 5.30
N ASP A 253 5.18 9.31 5.92
CA ASP A 253 6.07 9.32 7.08
C ASP A 253 5.33 9.75 8.38
N GLY A 254 4.10 10.27 8.22
CA GLY A 254 3.17 10.63 9.30
C GLY A 254 2.06 9.59 9.49
N ASN A 255 0.82 10.05 9.62
CA ASN A 255 -0.37 9.22 9.83
C ASN A 255 -1.29 9.24 8.59
N LEU A 256 -1.64 8.08 8.04
CA LEU A 256 -2.46 7.97 6.84
C LEU A 256 -3.62 6.99 7.01
N GLN A 257 -4.84 7.49 6.81
CA GLN A 257 -6.04 6.68 6.67
C GLN A 257 -6.50 6.67 5.22
N ILE A 258 -6.75 5.47 4.66
CA ILE A 258 -7.24 5.31 3.28
C ILE A 258 -8.51 4.45 3.30
N THR A 259 -9.53 4.88 2.56
CA THR A 259 -10.83 4.19 2.49
C THR A 259 -11.43 4.28 1.08
N ASP A 260 -11.96 3.16 0.58
CA ASP A 260 -12.72 3.06 -0.70
C ASP A 260 -11.98 3.67 -1.91
N SER A 261 -10.64 3.52 -1.98
CA SER A 261 -9.77 4.29 -2.87
C SER A 261 -8.99 3.41 -3.87
N THR A 262 -8.35 4.03 -4.87
CA THR A 262 -7.60 3.32 -5.91
C THR A 262 -6.22 3.94 -6.14
N LEU A 263 -5.17 3.12 -6.13
CA LEU A 263 -3.83 3.49 -6.56
C LEU A 263 -3.49 2.68 -7.81
N VAL A 264 -3.41 3.35 -8.97
CA VAL A 264 -3.27 2.69 -10.27
C VAL A 264 -2.14 3.26 -11.13
N GLY A 265 -1.32 2.39 -11.72
CA GLY A 265 -0.29 2.78 -12.69
C GLY A 265 0.87 3.60 -12.12
N ASN A 266 1.01 3.69 -10.79
CA ASN A 266 2.01 4.54 -10.15
C ASN A 266 3.39 3.85 -10.09
N ARG A 267 4.46 4.64 -10.05
CA ARG A 267 5.83 4.13 -10.17
C ARG A 267 6.82 4.75 -9.18
N ALA A 268 7.48 3.91 -8.38
CA ALA A 268 8.71 4.27 -7.68
C ALA A 268 9.90 3.94 -8.61
N ALA A 269 10.36 4.94 -9.37
CA ALA A 269 11.22 4.78 -10.54
C ALA A 269 12.71 5.03 -10.29
N GLY A 270 13.11 5.50 -9.10
CA GLY A 270 14.52 5.59 -8.71
C GLY A 270 15.16 4.23 -8.43
N THR A 271 16.47 4.18 -8.28
CA THR A 271 17.27 2.94 -8.25
C THR A 271 16.87 1.95 -7.14
N GLN A 272 16.61 2.44 -5.92
CA GLN A 272 16.07 1.63 -4.83
C GLN A 272 14.58 1.92 -4.58
N GLY A 273 13.84 2.30 -5.63
CA GLY A 273 12.45 2.75 -5.56
C GLY A 273 11.52 1.78 -4.82
N LYS A 274 10.93 2.24 -3.71
CA LYS A 274 10.06 1.46 -2.80
C LYS A 274 8.61 1.93 -2.87
N GLY A 275 7.63 1.04 -2.86
CA GLY A 275 6.21 1.41 -2.83
C GLY A 275 5.76 2.07 -4.13
N GLY A 276 5.50 1.27 -5.16
CA GLY A 276 5.11 1.78 -6.48
C GLY A 276 3.80 2.58 -6.42
N GLY A 277 2.79 2.04 -5.74
CA GLY A 277 1.59 2.79 -5.33
C GLY A 277 1.87 3.64 -4.10
N LEU A 278 2.22 2.99 -2.98
CA LEU A 278 2.40 3.62 -1.68
C LEU A 278 3.65 3.12 -0.96
N LEU A 279 4.41 4.05 -0.37
CA LEU A 279 5.45 3.78 0.62
C LEU A 279 4.99 4.29 1.99
N ASN A 280 5.01 3.41 2.99
CA ASN A 280 4.74 3.75 4.39
C ASN A 280 6.03 3.63 5.21
N GLY A 281 6.50 4.78 5.72
CA GLY A 281 7.49 4.93 6.78
C GLY A 281 6.87 5.22 8.17
N GLY A 282 5.65 5.76 8.18
CA GLY A 282 4.91 6.12 9.41
C GLY A 282 3.86 5.09 9.85
N VAL A 283 2.67 5.58 10.19
CA VAL A 283 1.50 4.77 10.59
C VAL A 283 0.43 4.84 9.51
N MET A 284 -0.07 3.68 9.08
CA MET A 284 -1.13 3.57 8.07
C MET A 284 -2.25 2.63 8.50
N VAL A 285 -3.50 3.03 8.28
CA VAL A 285 -4.70 2.17 8.35
C VAL A 285 -5.46 2.26 7.03
N MET A 286 -5.83 1.11 6.46
CA MET A 286 -6.39 1.05 5.10
C MET A 286 -7.54 0.06 4.98
N HIS A 287 -8.64 0.51 4.36
CA HIS A 287 -9.85 -0.28 4.13
C HIS A 287 -10.32 -0.18 2.67
N ARG A 288 -10.61 -1.31 2.01
CA ARG A 288 -11.26 -1.34 0.68
C ARG A 288 -10.52 -0.52 -0.38
N THR A 289 -9.20 -0.69 -0.45
CA THR A 289 -8.35 0.00 -1.43
C THR A 289 -7.85 -0.97 -2.50
N GLU A 290 -7.88 -0.55 -3.76
CA GLU A 290 -7.27 -1.29 -4.88
C GLU A 290 -5.88 -0.74 -5.22
N PHE A 291 -4.90 -1.63 -5.34
CA PHE A 291 -3.59 -1.37 -5.95
C PHE A 291 -3.48 -2.16 -7.25
N ARG A 292 -3.47 -1.47 -8.40
CA ARG A 292 -3.40 -2.10 -9.72
C ARG A 292 -2.29 -1.54 -10.62
N HIS A 293 -1.54 -2.41 -11.29
CA HIS A 293 -0.50 -2.00 -12.27
C HIS A 293 0.58 -1.04 -11.71
N ASN A 294 0.82 -1.03 -10.40
CA ASN A 294 1.87 -0.18 -9.81
C ASN A 294 3.23 -0.90 -9.85
N ASN A 295 4.31 -0.13 -10.04
CA ASN A 295 5.67 -0.67 -10.21
C ASN A 295 6.67 -0.03 -9.21
N ALA A 296 7.28 -0.86 -8.36
CA ALA A 296 8.50 -0.52 -7.64
C ALA A 296 9.73 -1.06 -8.38
N ASN A 297 10.87 -0.39 -8.26
CA ASN A 297 12.15 -0.94 -8.76
C ASN A 297 12.80 -1.90 -7.75
N SER A 298 12.47 -1.80 -6.45
CA SER A 298 12.94 -2.72 -5.41
C SER A 298 11.79 -3.32 -4.60
N TYR A 299 11.34 -2.70 -3.50
CA TYR A 299 10.32 -3.29 -2.60
C TYR A 299 8.90 -2.80 -2.89
N GLY A 300 7.91 -3.71 -2.92
CA GLY A 300 6.49 -3.40 -2.79
C GLY A 300 5.90 -2.68 -4.01
N GLY A 301 5.46 -3.43 -5.02
CA GLY A 301 4.94 -2.86 -6.26
C GLY A 301 3.66 -2.06 -6.02
N GLY A 302 2.68 -2.65 -5.35
CA GLY A 302 1.53 -1.94 -4.79
C GLY A 302 1.93 -1.12 -3.55
N LEU A 303 2.26 -1.82 -2.46
CA LEU A 303 2.55 -1.23 -1.15
C LEU A 303 3.92 -1.69 -0.61
N ALA A 304 4.73 -0.77 -0.11
CA ALA A 304 5.88 -1.06 0.74
C ALA A 304 5.66 -0.50 2.15
N ASN A 305 5.70 -1.36 3.17
CA ASN A 305 5.72 -0.97 4.59
C ASN A 305 7.15 -1.16 5.12
N TYR A 306 7.84 -0.06 5.45
CA TYR A 306 9.28 -0.04 5.65
C TYR A 306 9.66 0.69 6.94
N ARG A 307 10.16 -0.05 7.95
CA ARG A 307 10.43 0.45 9.32
C ARG A 307 9.22 1.06 10.03
N ALA A 308 8.03 0.58 9.66
CA ALA A 308 6.76 1.26 9.83
C ALA A 308 5.64 0.34 10.37
N ALA A 309 4.48 0.93 10.66
CA ALA A 309 3.27 0.21 11.11
C ALA A 309 2.15 0.35 10.07
N GLY A 310 1.65 -0.78 9.55
CA GLY A 310 0.61 -0.80 8.51
C GLY A 310 -0.46 -1.86 8.77
N ASP A 311 -1.72 -1.42 8.87
CA ASP A 311 -2.89 -2.25 9.08
C ASP A 311 -3.80 -2.17 7.83
N VAL A 312 -4.07 -3.32 7.18
CA VAL A 312 -4.76 -3.41 5.88
C VAL A 312 -5.96 -4.37 5.95
N TYR A 313 -7.11 -3.94 5.44
CA TYR A 313 -8.38 -4.65 5.50
C TYR A 313 -9.13 -4.61 4.16
N SER A 314 -9.80 -5.70 3.79
CA SER A 314 -10.79 -5.73 2.69
C SER A 314 -10.26 -5.21 1.35
N SER A 315 -8.95 -5.38 1.07
CA SER A 315 -8.22 -4.66 0.01
C SER A 315 -7.63 -5.60 -1.06
N THR A 316 -7.33 -5.04 -2.24
CA THR A 316 -6.89 -5.81 -3.42
C THR A 316 -5.55 -5.32 -3.96
N PHE A 317 -4.61 -6.24 -4.17
CA PHE A 317 -3.33 -6.01 -4.82
C PHE A 317 -3.26 -6.88 -6.08
N VAL A 318 -3.43 -6.27 -7.26
CA VAL A 318 -3.52 -6.99 -8.54
C VAL A 318 -2.55 -6.46 -9.60
N GLN A 319 -1.86 -7.36 -10.31
CA GLN A 319 -0.99 -7.01 -11.47
C GLN A 319 0.11 -5.97 -11.17
N ASN A 320 0.61 -5.91 -9.92
CA ASN A 320 1.70 -5.00 -9.52
C ASN A 320 3.08 -5.68 -9.67
N THR A 321 4.14 -4.87 -9.82
CA THR A 321 5.50 -5.35 -10.12
C THR A 321 6.57 -4.78 -9.17
N ALA A 322 7.52 -5.63 -8.77
CA ALA A 322 8.65 -5.26 -7.90
C ALA A 322 9.90 -6.13 -8.15
N GLU A 323 11.02 -5.81 -7.49
CA GLU A 323 12.08 -6.79 -7.25
C GLU A 323 11.60 -7.77 -6.16
N GLN A 324 11.05 -7.25 -5.06
CA GLN A 324 10.57 -8.03 -3.92
C GLN A 324 9.18 -7.59 -3.47
N GLY A 325 8.23 -8.53 -3.39
CA GLY A 325 6.84 -8.24 -3.00
C GLY A 325 6.09 -7.49 -4.10
N GLY A 326 5.67 -8.20 -5.15
CA GLY A 326 4.99 -7.57 -6.29
C GLY A 326 3.74 -6.81 -5.87
N GLY A 327 2.86 -7.46 -5.11
CA GLY A 327 1.71 -6.80 -4.48
C GLY A 327 2.11 -5.96 -3.27
N LEU A 328 2.74 -6.58 -2.26
CA LEU A 328 3.09 -5.94 -0.99
C LEU A 328 4.44 -6.43 -0.46
N ALA A 329 5.25 -5.50 0.08
CA ALA A 329 6.47 -5.80 0.83
C ALA A 329 6.43 -5.23 2.26
N SER A 330 6.94 -6.00 3.22
CA SER A 330 7.06 -5.67 4.64
C SER A 330 8.53 -5.82 5.07
N PHE A 331 9.21 -4.73 5.44
CA PHE A 331 10.66 -4.72 5.69
C PHE A 331 11.03 -4.00 6.99
N SER A 332 11.69 -4.70 7.94
CA SER A 332 11.98 -4.23 9.30
C SER A 332 10.76 -3.58 9.99
N ALA A 333 9.56 -4.10 9.71
CA ALA A 333 8.28 -3.44 9.94
C ALA A 333 7.26 -4.37 10.63
N ARG A 334 6.14 -3.80 11.08
CA ARG A 334 4.95 -4.54 11.50
C ARG A 334 3.82 -4.29 10.50
N THR A 335 3.38 -5.36 9.85
CA THR A 335 2.28 -5.33 8.89
C THR A 335 1.19 -6.32 9.31
N LYS A 336 -0.07 -5.91 9.21
CA LYS A 336 -1.24 -6.78 9.36
C LYS A 336 -2.09 -6.65 8.10
N VAL A 337 -2.45 -7.78 7.50
CA VAL A 337 -3.34 -7.83 6.34
C VAL A 337 -4.49 -8.79 6.66
N VAL A 338 -5.72 -8.34 6.44
CA VAL A 338 -6.95 -9.10 6.72
C VAL A 338 -7.90 -9.04 5.52
N ASP A 339 -8.61 -10.13 5.23
CA ASP A 339 -9.76 -10.13 4.30
C ASP A 339 -9.37 -9.58 2.92
N SER A 340 -8.26 -10.03 2.33
CA SER A 340 -7.63 -9.32 1.20
C SER A 340 -7.19 -10.24 0.06
N LEU A 341 -7.17 -9.70 -1.16
CA LEU A 341 -6.78 -10.40 -2.37
C LEU A 341 -5.39 -9.92 -2.83
N VAL A 342 -4.49 -10.86 -3.11
CA VAL A 342 -3.16 -10.62 -3.68
C VAL A 342 -3.01 -11.52 -4.91
N ALA A 343 -3.30 -10.97 -6.09
CA ALA A 343 -3.45 -11.75 -7.32
C ALA A 343 -2.57 -11.27 -8.48
N GLU A 344 -2.04 -12.19 -9.29
CA GLU A 344 -1.41 -11.87 -10.60
C GLU A 344 -0.22 -10.88 -10.52
N ASN A 345 0.37 -10.68 -9.33
CA ASN A 345 1.53 -9.81 -9.14
C ASN A 345 2.83 -10.54 -9.52
N SER A 346 3.87 -9.78 -9.88
CA SER A 346 5.14 -10.34 -10.38
C SER A 346 6.36 -9.73 -9.71
N ALA A 347 7.31 -10.58 -9.27
CA ALA A 347 8.55 -10.14 -8.63
C ALA A 347 9.75 -11.05 -8.96
N GLN A 348 10.93 -10.67 -8.49
CA GLN A 348 12.04 -11.64 -8.36
C GLN A 348 11.78 -12.55 -7.15
N ILE A 349 11.46 -11.98 -5.99
CA ILE A 349 11.25 -12.69 -4.72
C ILE A 349 9.90 -12.29 -4.10
N GLY A 350 9.04 -13.26 -3.76
CA GLY A 350 7.71 -12.95 -3.22
C GLY A 350 6.82 -12.30 -4.29
N GLY A 351 6.34 -13.09 -5.26
CA GLY A 351 5.55 -12.59 -6.38
C GLY A 351 4.34 -11.77 -5.92
N GLY A 352 3.58 -12.31 -4.95
CA GLY A 352 2.52 -11.57 -4.25
C GLY A 352 3.06 -10.77 -3.07
N LEU A 353 3.65 -11.47 -2.09
CA LEU A 353 4.05 -10.93 -0.79
C LEU A 353 5.52 -11.17 -0.48
N ALA A 354 6.20 -10.15 0.05
CA ALA A 354 7.54 -10.29 0.65
C ALA A 354 7.57 -9.78 2.10
N ASN A 355 8.21 -10.54 2.98
CA ASN A 355 8.44 -10.20 4.38
C ASN A 355 9.94 -10.37 4.71
N SER A 356 10.60 -9.33 5.19
CA SER A 356 12.05 -9.35 5.47
C SER A 356 12.35 -8.64 6.79
N ASP A 357 12.99 -9.33 7.74
CA ASP A 357 13.33 -8.77 9.06
C ASP A 357 12.08 -8.24 9.82
N ALA A 358 10.90 -8.78 9.51
CA ALA A 358 9.61 -8.15 9.79
C ALA A 358 8.54 -9.13 10.28
N VAL A 359 7.50 -8.58 10.89
CA VAL A 359 6.29 -9.30 11.32
C VAL A 359 5.17 -8.98 10.33
N LEU A 360 4.76 -9.99 9.55
CA LEU A 360 3.63 -9.88 8.61
C LEU A 360 2.54 -10.87 9.03
N VAL A 361 1.49 -10.35 9.66
CA VAL A 361 0.30 -11.12 10.09
C VAL A 361 -0.70 -11.17 8.94
N LEU A 362 -1.08 -12.36 8.52
CA LEU A 362 -2.06 -12.60 7.45
C LEU A 362 -3.28 -13.32 8.04
N ARG A 363 -4.49 -12.81 7.77
CA ARG A 363 -5.74 -13.51 8.09
C ARG A 363 -6.77 -13.39 6.98
N GLN A 364 -7.47 -14.47 6.61
CA GLN A 364 -8.48 -14.42 5.54
C GLN A 364 -7.92 -13.85 4.22
N LEU A 365 -6.68 -14.23 3.87
CA LEU A 365 -6.04 -13.84 2.62
C LEU A 365 -6.39 -14.82 1.49
N THR A 366 -6.50 -14.32 0.27
CA THR A 366 -6.33 -15.11 -0.96
C THR A 366 -5.10 -14.61 -1.70
N VAL A 367 -4.02 -15.40 -1.70
CA VAL A 367 -2.78 -15.11 -2.44
C VAL A 367 -2.72 -16.07 -3.64
N ARG A 368 -3.08 -15.60 -4.84
CA ARG A 368 -3.24 -16.47 -6.02
C ARG A 368 -2.52 -16.01 -7.29
N ASP A 369 -2.10 -16.98 -8.11
CA ASP A 369 -1.62 -16.74 -9.49
C ASP A 369 -0.43 -15.75 -9.61
N ASN A 370 0.29 -15.51 -8.51
CA ASN A 370 1.44 -14.60 -8.50
C ASN A 370 2.71 -15.31 -9.02
N LEU A 371 3.64 -14.55 -9.59
CA LEU A 371 4.83 -15.05 -10.27
C LEU A 371 6.13 -14.55 -9.61
N ALA A 372 7.04 -15.47 -9.29
CA ALA A 372 8.40 -15.16 -8.85
C ALA A 372 9.47 -15.69 -9.83
N ALA A 373 10.43 -14.85 -10.20
CA ALA A 373 11.57 -15.27 -11.02
C ALA A 373 12.66 -16.02 -10.23
N VAL A 374 12.71 -15.89 -8.89
CA VAL A 374 13.75 -16.48 -8.03
C VAL A 374 13.19 -17.36 -6.92
N SER A 375 12.30 -16.89 -6.04
CA SER A 375 11.74 -17.68 -4.91
C SER A 375 10.49 -17.06 -4.31
N GLY A 376 9.59 -17.88 -3.77
CA GLY A 376 8.32 -17.45 -3.17
C GLY A 376 7.35 -16.93 -4.23
N GLY A 377 6.70 -17.80 -5.00
CA GLY A 377 5.73 -17.40 -6.02
C GLY A 377 4.59 -16.59 -5.41
N GLY A 378 3.93 -17.12 -4.39
CA GLY A 378 2.93 -16.40 -3.60
C GLY A 378 3.58 -15.51 -2.56
N ILE A 379 4.29 -16.12 -1.60
CA ILE A 379 4.84 -15.47 -0.41
C ILE A 379 6.33 -15.81 -0.26
N SER A 380 7.14 -14.82 0.09
CA SER A 380 8.50 -15.01 0.60
C SER A 380 8.65 -14.39 1.99
N THR A 381 9.21 -15.13 2.95
CA THR A 381 9.63 -14.60 4.26
C THR A 381 11.09 -14.92 4.55
N VAL A 382 11.88 -13.90 4.89
CA VAL A 382 13.32 -14.00 5.19
C VAL A 382 13.61 -13.32 6.53
N GLN A 383 14.17 -14.06 7.49
CA GLN A 383 14.44 -13.57 8.85
C GLN A 383 13.21 -12.96 9.56
N GLY A 384 12.00 -13.40 9.20
CA GLY A 384 10.74 -12.79 9.63
C GLY A 384 9.83 -13.73 10.41
N LEU A 385 8.73 -13.17 10.92
CA LEU A 385 7.64 -13.89 11.58
C LEU A 385 6.37 -13.76 10.72
N LEU A 386 5.82 -14.89 10.27
CA LEU A 386 4.64 -14.95 9.41
C LEU A 386 3.59 -15.92 9.98
N PRO A 387 2.69 -15.46 10.86
CA PRO A 387 1.45 -16.16 11.16
C PRO A 387 0.43 -15.91 10.04
N MET A 388 -0.14 -17.00 9.52
CA MET A 388 -1.14 -17.02 8.47
C MET A 388 -2.32 -17.88 8.92
N ASP A 389 -3.48 -17.24 9.07
CA ASP A 389 -4.71 -17.83 9.60
C ASP A 389 -5.85 -17.76 8.56
N ASP A 390 -6.73 -18.76 8.51
CA ASP A 390 -7.96 -18.76 7.69
C ASP A 390 -7.74 -18.41 6.19
N SER A 391 -6.59 -18.76 5.60
CA SER A 391 -6.10 -18.19 4.32
C SER A 391 -5.80 -19.22 3.24
N VAL A 392 -5.85 -18.79 1.98
CA VAL A 392 -5.55 -19.61 0.79
C VAL A 392 -4.34 -19.04 0.04
N VAL A 393 -3.38 -19.91 -0.30
CA VAL A 393 -2.22 -19.61 -1.15
C VAL A 393 -2.22 -20.58 -2.32
N SER A 394 -2.73 -20.16 -3.49
CA SER A 394 -3.09 -21.09 -4.58
C SER A 394 -2.56 -20.71 -5.98
N GLY A 395 -2.11 -21.69 -6.77
CA GLY A 395 -1.74 -21.49 -8.19
C GLY A 395 -0.50 -20.62 -8.44
N ASN A 396 0.18 -20.14 -7.40
CA ASN A 396 1.34 -19.27 -7.53
C ASN A 396 2.54 -20.03 -8.10
N THR A 397 3.37 -19.35 -8.90
CA THR A 397 4.46 -19.98 -9.66
C THR A 397 5.81 -19.35 -9.36
N THR A 398 6.86 -20.17 -9.20
CA THR A 398 8.26 -19.72 -9.11
C THR A 398 9.18 -20.47 -10.07
N ARG A 399 10.28 -19.84 -10.49
CA ARG A 399 11.41 -20.51 -11.19
C ARG A 399 12.51 -21.04 -10.25
N GLY A 400 12.33 -20.88 -8.94
CA GLY A 400 13.19 -21.47 -7.90
C GLY A 400 12.38 -22.14 -6.80
N ARG A 401 12.49 -21.67 -5.56
CA ARG A 401 12.02 -22.40 -4.36
C ARG A 401 10.78 -21.73 -3.76
N GLY A 402 9.88 -22.50 -3.16
CA GLY A 402 8.63 -21.95 -2.61
C GLY A 402 7.68 -21.49 -3.72
N GLY A 403 6.85 -22.38 -4.25
CA GLY A 403 5.80 -21.99 -5.21
C GLY A 403 4.72 -21.16 -4.52
N GLY A 404 4.09 -21.74 -3.51
CA GLY A 404 3.23 -21.02 -2.57
C GLY A 404 4.06 -20.15 -1.64
N ILE A 405 4.87 -20.77 -0.78
CA ILE A 405 5.60 -20.08 0.29
C ILE A 405 7.10 -20.44 0.29
N TYR A 406 7.97 -19.43 0.31
CA TYR A 406 9.40 -19.54 0.66
C TYR A 406 9.63 -19.00 2.07
N ALA A 407 10.24 -19.77 2.97
CA ALA A 407 10.55 -19.37 4.33
C ALA A 407 12.02 -19.65 4.68
N GLU A 408 12.86 -18.61 4.74
CA GLU A 408 14.27 -18.72 5.16
C GLU A 408 14.51 -17.99 6.48
N LYS A 409 15.20 -18.63 7.43
CA LYS A 409 15.54 -18.10 8.77
C LYS A 409 14.32 -17.53 9.53
N SER A 410 13.13 -17.93 9.12
CA SER A 410 11.85 -17.35 9.53
C SER A 410 11.07 -18.31 10.42
N ASN A 411 10.11 -17.77 11.16
CA ASN A 411 9.11 -18.54 11.88
C ASN A 411 7.78 -18.43 11.14
N LEU A 412 7.42 -19.48 10.42
CA LEU A 412 6.15 -19.64 9.72
C LEU A 412 5.15 -20.38 10.61
N LEU A 413 3.94 -19.84 10.74
CA LEU A 413 2.81 -20.49 11.38
C LEU A 413 1.63 -20.45 10.40
N VAL A 414 1.08 -21.61 10.08
CA VAL A 414 -0.07 -21.78 9.16
C VAL A 414 -1.17 -22.48 9.94
N ARG A 415 -2.38 -21.88 9.97
CA ARG A 415 -3.53 -22.41 10.72
C ARG A 415 -4.81 -22.30 9.91
N THR A 416 -5.62 -23.36 9.88
CA THR A 416 -6.94 -23.38 9.19
C THR A 416 -6.81 -22.82 7.77
N SER A 417 -5.77 -23.25 7.04
CA SER A 417 -5.29 -22.59 5.81
C SER A 417 -4.83 -23.60 4.76
N ASP A 418 -5.00 -23.24 3.49
CA ASP A 418 -4.79 -24.11 2.33
C ASP A 418 -3.67 -23.57 1.41
N VAL A 419 -2.62 -24.36 1.17
CA VAL A 419 -1.51 -24.05 0.25
C VAL A 419 -1.55 -25.02 -0.93
N THR A 420 -2.23 -24.64 -2.01
CA THR A 420 -2.76 -25.59 -3.00
C THR A 420 -2.37 -25.31 -4.46
N GLY A 421 -2.03 -26.35 -5.22
CA GLY A 421 -1.81 -26.24 -6.67
C GLY A 421 -0.68 -25.29 -7.12
N ASN A 422 0.22 -24.89 -6.22
CA ASN A 422 1.32 -23.98 -6.54
C ASN A 422 2.46 -24.71 -7.27
N ALA A 423 3.22 -23.98 -8.08
CA ALA A 423 4.25 -24.53 -8.96
C ALA A 423 5.65 -23.99 -8.67
N ALA A 424 6.65 -24.88 -8.71
CA ALA A 424 8.07 -24.55 -8.72
C ALA A 424 8.73 -25.23 -9.93
N VAL A 425 9.31 -24.43 -10.84
CA VAL A 425 9.73 -24.89 -12.17
C VAL A 425 11.23 -24.71 -12.38
N GLY A 426 11.93 -25.77 -12.79
CA GLY A 426 13.34 -25.73 -13.18
C GLY A 426 14.31 -26.34 -12.17
N ARG A 427 15.62 -26.23 -12.44
CA ARG A 427 16.68 -27.05 -11.79
C ARG A 427 16.84 -26.88 -10.27
N GLN A 428 16.35 -25.78 -9.70
CA GLN A 428 16.39 -25.52 -8.25
C GLN A 428 15.01 -25.68 -7.58
N SER A 429 13.99 -26.14 -8.29
CA SER A 429 12.63 -26.18 -7.78
C SER A 429 12.43 -27.20 -6.66
N ARG A 430 12.09 -26.71 -5.47
CA ARG A 430 11.84 -27.48 -4.25
C ARG A 430 10.83 -26.73 -3.38
N GLY A 431 9.98 -27.47 -2.69
CA GLY A 431 8.89 -26.94 -1.88
C GLY A 431 7.93 -26.13 -2.76
N ALA A 432 7.24 -26.78 -3.70
CA ALA A 432 6.26 -26.08 -4.53
C ALA A 432 5.08 -25.58 -3.69
N GLY A 433 4.63 -26.34 -2.68
CA GLY A 433 3.78 -25.78 -1.62
C GLY A 433 4.58 -24.86 -0.71
N LEU A 434 5.52 -25.45 0.04
CA LEU A 434 6.33 -24.77 1.05
C LEU A 434 7.81 -25.18 1.00
N PHE A 435 8.71 -24.21 0.90
CA PHE A 435 10.14 -24.40 1.13
C PHE A 435 10.55 -23.77 2.48
N VAL A 436 11.20 -24.52 3.36
CA VAL A 436 11.66 -24.04 4.69
C VAL A 436 13.17 -24.24 4.84
N ALA A 437 13.92 -23.18 5.13
CA ALA A 437 15.35 -23.27 5.41
C ALA A 437 15.75 -22.50 6.67
N ALA A 438 16.64 -23.10 7.48
CA ALA A 438 17.28 -22.44 8.64
C ALA A 438 16.33 -21.80 9.69
N GLY A 439 15.06 -22.18 9.72
CA GLY A 439 14.02 -21.60 10.59
C GLY A 439 13.00 -22.65 11.04
N SER A 440 11.77 -22.23 11.31
CA SER A 440 10.68 -23.15 11.67
C SER A 440 9.41 -22.94 10.83
N ALA A 441 8.68 -24.03 10.61
CA ALA A 441 7.31 -24.01 10.11
C ALA A 441 6.41 -24.86 11.01
N LYS A 442 5.21 -24.37 11.31
CA LYS A 442 4.18 -25.11 12.06
C LYS A 442 2.86 -25.04 11.30
N LEU A 443 2.27 -26.20 11.03
CA LEU A 443 0.96 -26.36 10.40
C LEU A 443 -0.01 -26.92 11.44
N TYR A 444 -1.18 -26.29 11.56
CA TYR A 444 -2.31 -26.79 12.35
C TYR A 444 -3.60 -26.71 11.53
N ASP A 445 -4.43 -27.77 11.50
CA ASP A 445 -5.67 -27.79 10.70
C ASP A 445 -5.47 -27.27 9.25
N SER A 446 -4.37 -27.63 8.60
CA SER A 446 -3.91 -26.97 7.36
C SER A 446 -3.56 -27.95 6.24
N ARG A 447 -3.76 -27.53 4.99
CA ARG A 447 -3.59 -28.40 3.81
C ARG A 447 -2.44 -27.93 2.93
N VAL A 448 -1.62 -28.87 2.47
CA VAL A 448 -0.61 -28.62 1.43
C VAL A 448 -0.79 -29.65 0.32
N THR A 449 -1.56 -29.32 -0.71
CA THR A 449 -2.03 -30.31 -1.70
C THR A 449 -1.89 -29.89 -3.17
N GLY A 450 -1.72 -30.85 -4.08
CA GLY A 450 -1.66 -30.61 -5.52
C GLY A 450 -0.45 -29.79 -6.01
N ASN A 451 0.52 -29.47 -5.14
CA ASN A 451 1.63 -28.60 -5.51
C ASN A 451 2.69 -29.36 -6.34
N ARG A 452 3.30 -28.68 -7.32
CA ARG A 452 4.15 -29.30 -8.34
C ARG A 452 5.55 -28.70 -8.41
N ALA A 453 6.58 -29.49 -8.07
CA ALA A 453 7.99 -29.15 -8.28
C ALA A 453 8.60 -29.95 -9.46
N THR A 454 9.69 -29.45 -10.05
CA THR A 454 10.48 -30.25 -11.03
C THR A 454 11.49 -31.19 -10.33
N VAL A 455 11.78 -30.96 -9.04
CA VAL A 455 12.62 -31.85 -8.21
C VAL A 455 11.84 -32.31 -6.98
N LYS A 456 12.18 -33.50 -6.48
CA LYS A 456 11.58 -34.11 -5.27
C LYS A 456 11.49 -33.13 -4.09
N GLY A 457 10.37 -33.19 -3.37
CA GLY A 457 9.92 -32.20 -2.39
C GLY A 457 8.88 -31.27 -3.00
N GLY A 458 7.80 -31.81 -3.55
CA GLY A 458 6.70 -31.04 -4.16
C GLY A 458 5.85 -30.31 -3.13
N GLY A 459 5.40 -31.01 -2.09
CA GLY A 459 4.60 -30.43 -1.01
C GLY A 459 5.43 -29.53 -0.11
N ILE A 460 6.20 -30.13 0.80
CA ILE A 460 7.08 -29.42 1.73
C ILE A 460 8.52 -29.88 1.56
N HIS A 461 9.46 -28.93 1.49
CA HIS A 461 10.90 -29.23 1.47
C HIS A 461 11.64 -28.46 2.56
N ALA A 462 12.31 -29.19 3.47
CA ALA A 462 13.05 -28.60 4.60
C ALA A 462 14.59 -28.73 4.48
N GLU A 463 15.32 -27.65 4.78
CA GLU A 463 16.80 -27.60 4.81
C GLU A 463 17.32 -26.95 6.11
N ARG A 464 17.83 -27.76 7.06
CA ARG A 464 18.27 -27.30 8.40
C ARG A 464 17.18 -26.53 9.16
N ALA A 465 15.92 -26.94 8.99
CA ALA A 465 14.74 -26.30 9.56
C ALA A 465 13.96 -27.29 10.44
N GLN A 466 13.11 -26.78 11.33
CA GLN A 466 12.12 -27.58 12.04
C GLN A 466 10.77 -27.46 11.34
N VAL A 467 10.10 -28.59 11.08
CA VAL A 467 8.73 -28.60 10.55
C VAL A 467 7.86 -29.42 11.50
N HIS A 468 6.78 -28.82 11.97
CA HIS A 468 5.74 -29.46 12.75
C HIS A 468 4.44 -29.43 11.95
N ILE A 469 3.73 -30.55 11.99
CA ILE A 469 2.44 -30.80 11.36
C ILE A 469 1.65 -31.52 12.45
N ASP A 470 0.44 -31.05 12.77
CA ASP A 470 -0.45 -31.70 13.72
C ASP A 470 -1.18 -32.91 13.12
N GLU A 471 -2.17 -33.45 13.83
CA GLU A 471 -2.89 -34.66 13.39
C GLU A 471 -4.01 -34.38 12.38
N GLU A 472 -4.50 -33.14 12.32
CA GLU A 472 -5.58 -32.67 11.43
C GLU A 472 -5.03 -32.11 10.10
N SER A 473 -3.79 -31.60 10.09
CA SER A 473 -3.13 -31.09 8.87
C SER A 473 -2.74 -32.22 7.91
N VAL A 474 -2.94 -31.98 6.61
CA VAL A 474 -2.67 -32.96 5.54
C VAL A 474 -1.71 -32.45 4.48
N VAL A 475 -0.79 -33.32 4.05
CA VAL A 475 0.16 -33.04 2.96
C VAL A 475 0.10 -34.18 1.96
N ILE A 476 -0.79 -34.05 0.97
CA ILE A 476 -1.16 -35.12 0.02
C ILE A 476 -1.16 -34.63 -1.44
N GLU A 477 -1.11 -35.56 -2.40
CA GLU A 477 -1.26 -35.26 -3.84
C GLU A 477 -0.20 -34.29 -4.44
N ASN A 478 0.97 -34.14 -3.82
CA ASN A 478 2.02 -33.24 -4.34
C ASN A 478 3.02 -33.99 -5.24
N ASP A 479 3.40 -33.36 -6.36
CA ASP A 479 4.26 -33.89 -7.42
C ASP A 479 5.68 -33.26 -7.31
N PRO A 480 6.79 -34.03 -7.34
CA PRO A 480 6.87 -35.49 -7.48
C PRO A 480 6.64 -36.27 -6.18
N THR A 481 6.56 -35.59 -5.04
CA THR A 481 6.46 -36.16 -3.70
C THR A 481 5.89 -35.14 -2.69
N ASN A 482 5.28 -35.63 -1.59
CA ASN A 482 4.87 -34.79 -0.45
C ASN A 482 6.08 -34.15 0.27
N CYS A 483 6.85 -34.91 1.07
CA CYS A 483 8.07 -34.42 1.73
C CYS A 483 9.38 -35.13 1.33
N LEU A 484 9.31 -36.28 0.67
CA LEU A 484 10.49 -37.07 0.28
C LEU A 484 11.35 -36.26 -0.69
N GLY A 485 12.53 -35.82 -0.24
CA GLY A 485 13.38 -34.85 -0.94
C GLY A 485 14.05 -33.88 0.04
N SER A 486 13.34 -33.56 1.14
CA SER A 486 13.83 -32.79 2.28
C SER A 486 15.19 -33.28 2.81
N LYS A 487 16.00 -32.35 3.31
CA LYS A 487 17.32 -32.64 3.92
C LYS A 487 17.25 -33.03 5.39
N VAL A 488 16.08 -32.88 6.01
CA VAL A 488 15.71 -33.41 7.32
C VAL A 488 14.42 -34.22 7.18
N PRO A 489 14.18 -35.26 8.00
CA PRO A 489 12.88 -35.91 8.07
C PRO A 489 11.79 -34.92 8.49
N ILE A 490 10.58 -35.08 7.95
CA ILE A 490 9.38 -34.35 8.37
C ILE A 490 8.37 -35.42 8.81
N SER A 491 8.02 -35.45 10.10
CA SER A 491 6.99 -36.34 10.64
C SER A 491 5.59 -35.90 10.17
N HIS A 492 4.63 -36.82 10.20
CA HIS A 492 3.21 -36.62 9.80
C HIS A 492 2.96 -36.18 8.35
N CYS A 493 3.99 -35.95 7.51
CA CYS A 493 3.85 -35.65 6.08
C CYS A 493 3.48 -36.87 5.19
N PHE A 494 2.88 -37.90 5.80
CA PHE A 494 2.36 -39.11 5.17
C PHE A 494 1.19 -39.64 6.01
N ARG A 495 -0.01 -39.11 5.71
CA ARG A 495 -1.32 -39.71 5.96
C ARG A 495 -2.11 -39.55 4.67
#